data_AF-A0A8C3FUJ1-F1
#
_entry.id   AF-A0A8C3FUJ1-F1
#
_cell.length_a   1.000
_cell.length_b   1.000
_cell.length_c   1.000
_cell.angle_alpha   90.00
_cell.angle_beta   90.00
_cell.angle_gamma   90.00
#
_symmetry.space_group_name_H-M   'P 1'
#
loop_
_entity.id
_entity.type
_entity.pdbx_description
1 polymer ?
#
loop_
_entity_poly.entity_id
_entity_poly.type
_entity_poly.pdbx_seq_one_letter_code
_entity_poly.pdbx_strand_id
1 'polypeptide(L)'
;PRRPHRCTDCGKAYGTASALPHRCPQCGKGFSERSNLAKHQLTHTGERPHRCAQCGRGFSQKANLRRHQETHRGAELHRCADCGRAFRHARRLAQHRRACHPRALCAPPPPASMGLCVASD
;
A
#
# COMPACT_ATOMS: atom_id res chain seq x y z
N PRO A 1 -5.51 28.64 -0.46
CA PRO A 1 -4.84 27.78 0.56
C PRO A 1 -5.83 26.74 1.12
N ARG A 2 -5.55 25.43 1.00
CA ARG A 2 -6.44 24.42 1.62
C ARG A 2 -6.30 24.55 3.14
N ARG A 3 -7.41 24.82 3.84
CA ARG A 3 -7.42 24.87 5.31
C ARG A 3 -7.06 23.49 5.85
N PRO A 4 -6.19 23.39 6.87
CA PRO A 4 -5.93 22.12 7.54
C PRO A 4 -7.25 21.51 7.97
N HIS A 5 -7.44 20.23 7.66
CA HIS A 5 -8.61 19.54 8.13
C HIS A 5 -8.41 19.27 9.62
N ARG A 6 -9.32 19.76 10.45
CA ARG A 6 -9.24 19.62 11.90
C ARG A 6 -10.11 18.45 12.32
N CYS A 7 -9.51 17.47 13.00
CA CYS A 7 -10.29 16.40 13.62
C CYS A 7 -11.16 17.02 14.72
N THR A 8 -12.47 16.80 14.66
CA THR A 8 -13.42 17.29 15.67
C THR A 8 -13.37 16.50 16.96
N ASP A 9 -12.87 15.27 16.92
CA ASP A 9 -12.81 14.34 18.05
C ASP A 9 -11.57 14.57 18.94
N CYS A 10 -10.37 14.62 18.34
CA CYS A 10 -9.11 14.81 19.09
C CYS A 10 -8.48 16.20 18.92
N GLY A 11 -9.13 17.13 18.21
CA GLY A 11 -8.65 18.49 17.96
C GLY A 11 -7.41 18.61 17.06
N LYS A 12 -6.78 17.49 16.68
CA LYS A 12 -5.56 17.47 15.86
C LYS A 12 -5.84 17.99 14.46
N ALA A 13 -5.06 18.98 14.04
CA ALA A 13 -5.03 19.43 12.65
C ALA A 13 -4.22 18.44 11.82
N TYR A 14 -4.85 17.87 10.80
CA TYR A 14 -4.20 17.04 9.78
C TYR A 14 -4.28 17.72 8.42
N GLY A 15 -3.20 17.57 7.65
CA GLY A 15 -2.93 18.47 6.54
C GLY A 15 -1.96 19.53 6.99
N THR A 16 -0.71 19.12 7.17
CA THR A 16 0.40 20.07 7.11
C THR A 16 0.28 20.78 5.77
N ALA A 17 0.51 22.10 5.77
CA ALA A 17 0.87 22.80 4.56
C ALA A 17 2.23 22.24 4.09
N SER A 18 2.25 21.01 3.59
CA SER A 18 3.37 20.52 2.80
C SER A 18 3.45 21.49 1.64
N ALA A 19 4.48 22.32 1.63
CA ALA A 19 4.78 23.15 0.49
C ALA A 19 4.95 22.18 -0.69
N LEU A 20 3.97 22.16 -1.57
CA LEU A 20 3.98 21.42 -2.82
C LEU A 20 4.24 22.47 -3.89
N PRO A 21 5.51 22.90 -4.07
CA PRO A 21 5.86 24.03 -4.93
C PRO A 21 5.49 23.76 -6.40
N HIS A 22 5.34 22.49 -6.77
CA HIS A 22 5.05 22.08 -8.14
C HIS A 22 3.57 21.70 -8.27
N ARG A 23 2.77 22.59 -8.85
CA ARG A 23 1.34 22.35 -9.09
C ARG A 23 1.08 21.97 -10.54
N CYS A 24 0.19 21.01 -10.73
CA CYS A 24 -0.33 20.67 -12.05
C CYS A 24 -1.26 21.79 -12.55
N PRO A 25 -1.00 22.39 -13.72
CA PRO A 25 -1.86 23.44 -14.25
C PRO A 25 -3.24 22.93 -14.68
N GLN A 26 -3.35 21.66 -15.08
CA GLN A 26 -4.62 21.08 -15.55
C GLN A 26 -5.60 20.70 -14.43
N CYS A 27 -5.10 20.23 -13.28
CA CYS A 27 -5.97 19.74 -12.19
C CYS A 27 -5.66 20.33 -10.80
N GLY A 28 -4.68 21.23 -10.69
CA GLY A 28 -4.29 21.89 -9.45
C GLY A 28 -3.59 20.99 -8.42
N LYS A 29 -3.35 19.70 -8.73
CA LYS A 29 -2.69 18.76 -7.82
C LYS A 29 -1.24 19.18 -7.56
N GLY A 30 -0.85 19.20 -6.28
CA GLY A 30 0.50 19.59 -5.85
C GLY A 30 1.45 18.39 -5.68
N PHE A 31 2.72 18.62 -5.98
CA PHE A 31 3.82 17.67 -5.84
C PHE A 31 5.01 18.33 -5.13
N SER A 32 5.72 17.54 -4.32
CA SER A 32 6.94 17.98 -3.62
C SER A 32 8.12 18.15 -4.58
N GLU A 33 8.13 17.38 -5.67
CA GLU A 33 9.22 17.37 -6.66
C GLU A 33 8.68 17.62 -8.08
N ARG A 34 9.46 18.35 -8.88
CA ARG A 34 9.17 18.62 -10.29
C ARG A 34 9.11 17.32 -11.11
N SER A 35 9.95 16.34 -10.78
CA SER A 35 9.99 15.03 -11.44
C SER A 35 8.65 14.30 -11.33
N ASN A 36 7.97 14.42 -10.19
CA ASN A 36 6.68 13.79 -9.93
C ASN A 36 5.53 14.53 -10.61
N LEU A 37 5.62 15.86 -10.70
CA LEU A 37 4.71 16.64 -11.53
C LEU A 37 4.82 16.24 -13.02
N ALA A 38 6.03 16.14 -13.56
CA ALA A 38 6.25 15.74 -14.95
C ALA A 38 5.68 14.34 -15.25
N LYS A 39 5.96 13.35 -14.38
CA LYS A 39 5.36 12.01 -14.50
C LYS A 39 3.83 12.03 -14.42
N HIS A 40 3.27 12.92 -13.60
CA HIS A 40 1.82 13.08 -13.50
C HIS A 40 1.22 13.71 -14.75
N GLN A 41 1.88 14.67 -15.40
CA GLN A 41 1.36 15.27 -16.63
C GLN A 41 1.15 14.24 -17.75
N LEU A 42 1.94 13.17 -17.78
CA LEU A 42 1.72 12.04 -18.69
C LEU A 42 0.35 11.37 -18.51
N THR A 43 -0.30 11.52 -17.34
CA THR A 43 -1.66 10.99 -17.13
C THR A 43 -2.74 11.83 -17.82
N HIS A 44 -2.44 13.08 -18.14
CA HIS A 44 -3.34 13.96 -18.88
C HIS A 44 -3.15 13.85 -20.39
N THR A 45 -1.89 13.74 -20.84
CA THR A 45 -1.58 13.59 -22.28
C THR A 45 -1.81 12.16 -22.77
N GLY A 46 -1.83 11.17 -21.88
CA GLY A 46 -1.90 9.76 -22.24
C GLY A 46 -0.59 9.22 -22.82
N GLU A 47 0.47 10.02 -22.83
CA GLU A 47 1.77 9.60 -23.33
C GLU A 47 2.35 8.44 -22.54
N ARG A 48 2.94 7.49 -23.27
CA ARG A 48 3.49 6.25 -22.73
C ARG A 48 4.89 6.01 -23.29
N PRO A 49 5.90 6.72 -22.78
CA PRO A 49 7.26 6.67 -23.32
C PRO A 49 7.90 5.28 -23.19
N HIS A 50 7.45 4.46 -22.24
CA HIS A 50 8.03 3.17 -21.96
C HIS A 50 7.17 2.05 -22.55
N ARG A 51 7.61 1.44 -23.65
CA ARG A 51 6.89 0.33 -24.30
C ARG A 51 7.50 -1.02 -23.95
N CYS A 52 6.64 -2.01 -23.80
CA CYS A 52 7.06 -3.41 -23.67
C CYS A 52 7.49 -3.94 -25.04
N ALA A 53 8.73 -4.41 -25.16
CA ALA A 53 9.22 -5.00 -26.41
C ALA A 53 8.47 -6.28 -26.81
N GLN A 54 7.94 -7.02 -25.84
CA GLN A 54 7.27 -8.30 -26.10
C GLN A 54 5.83 -8.16 -26.61
N CYS A 55 5.08 -7.14 -26.16
CA CYS A 55 3.65 -7.01 -26.50
C CYS A 55 3.24 -5.59 -26.93
N GLY A 56 4.18 -4.67 -27.09
CA GLY A 56 3.94 -3.28 -27.50
C GLY A 56 3.25 -2.39 -26.47
N ARG A 57 2.78 -2.94 -25.33
CA ARG A 57 2.04 -2.18 -24.31
C ARG A 57 2.88 -1.04 -23.74
N GLY A 58 2.34 0.18 -23.80
CA GLY A 58 2.98 1.39 -23.27
C GLY A 58 2.68 1.65 -21.78
N PHE A 59 3.61 2.33 -21.12
CA PHE A 59 3.54 2.77 -19.72
C PHE A 59 4.12 4.18 -19.56
N SER A 60 3.54 4.96 -18.65
CA SER A 60 4.01 6.31 -18.30
C SER A 60 5.22 6.31 -17.36
N GLN A 61 5.55 5.17 -16.75
CA GLN A 61 6.67 5.05 -15.81
C GLN A 61 7.46 3.76 -16.03
N LYS A 62 8.80 3.84 -16.02
CA LYS A 62 9.71 2.69 -16.18
C LYS A 62 9.46 1.58 -15.16
N ALA A 63 9.19 1.93 -13.90
CA ALA A 63 8.88 0.94 -12.86
C ALA A 63 7.63 0.11 -13.19
N ASN A 64 6.61 0.72 -13.81
CA ASN A 64 5.41 0.01 -14.23
C ASN A 64 5.69 -0.93 -15.40
N LEU A 65 6.54 -0.53 -16.35
CA LEU A 65 7.01 -1.40 -17.42
C LEU A 65 7.77 -2.61 -16.86
N ARG A 66 8.71 -2.40 -15.93
CA ARG A 66 9.49 -3.50 -15.32
C ARG A 66 8.57 -4.53 -14.66
N ARG A 67 7.63 -4.04 -13.85
CA ARG A 67 6.61 -4.89 -13.22
C ARG A 67 5.74 -5.62 -14.24
N HIS A 68 5.38 -4.96 -15.34
CA HIS A 68 4.62 -5.62 -16.39
C HIS A 68 5.44 -6.75 -17.05
N GLN A 69 6.74 -6.58 -17.25
CA GLN A 69 7.58 -7.64 -17.83
C GLN A 69 7.61 -8.90 -16.96
N GLU A 70 7.45 -8.79 -15.64
CA GLU A 70 7.31 -9.95 -14.74
C GLU A 70 6.07 -10.81 -15.07
N THR A 71 5.02 -10.23 -15.68
CA THR A 71 3.85 -11.01 -16.08
C THR A 71 4.13 -11.94 -17.26
N HIS A 72 5.09 -11.59 -18.11
CA HIS A 72 5.50 -12.43 -19.23
C HIS A 72 6.41 -13.59 -18.80
N ARG A 73 7.17 -13.41 -17.72
CA ARG A 73 8.06 -14.44 -17.17
C ARG A 73 7.35 -15.46 -16.28
N GLY A 74 6.02 -15.41 -16.18
CA GLY A 74 5.26 -16.31 -15.32
C GLY A 74 5.66 -16.19 -13.84
N ALA A 75 5.98 -14.99 -13.36
CA ALA A 75 6.57 -14.77 -12.05
C ALA A 75 5.82 -15.51 -10.92
N GLU A 76 6.59 -16.22 -10.10
CA GLU A 76 6.13 -16.94 -8.91
C GLU A 76 5.33 -15.99 -8.02
N LEU A 77 4.06 -16.33 -7.83
CA LEU A 77 3.14 -15.51 -7.06
C LEU A 77 3.36 -15.75 -5.57
N HIS A 78 3.25 -14.69 -4.77
CA HIS A 78 3.21 -14.82 -3.33
C HIS A 78 1.88 -15.46 -2.91
N ARG A 79 1.91 -16.71 -2.47
CA ARG A 79 0.73 -17.43 -2.00
C ARG A 79 0.45 -17.13 -0.53
N CYS A 80 -0.83 -16.96 -0.20
CA CYS A 80 -1.29 -16.94 1.18
C CYS A 80 -1.23 -18.34 1.75
N ALA A 81 -0.56 -18.52 2.90
CA ALA A 81 -0.54 -19.80 3.60
C ALA A 81 -1.91 -20.19 4.16
N ASP A 82 -2.72 -19.20 4.55
CA ASP A 82 -4.01 -19.41 5.22
C ASP A 82 -5.14 -19.81 4.24
N CYS A 83 -5.08 -19.36 2.97
CA CYS A 83 -6.15 -19.63 1.98
C CYS A 83 -5.67 -19.97 0.56
N GLY A 84 -4.37 -20.10 0.33
CA GLY A 84 -3.79 -20.45 -0.97
C GLY A 84 -3.86 -19.38 -2.06
N ARG A 85 -4.57 -18.26 -1.84
CA ARG A 85 -4.68 -17.17 -2.84
C ARG A 85 -3.32 -16.61 -3.23
N ALA A 86 -3.12 -16.43 -4.52
CA ALA A 86 -1.85 -16.05 -5.10
C ALA A 86 -1.84 -14.55 -5.47
N PHE A 87 -0.82 -13.82 -5.05
CA PHE A 87 -0.70 -12.38 -5.25
C PHE A 87 0.59 -12.04 -6.01
N ARG A 88 0.49 -11.11 -6.95
CA ARG A 88 1.66 -10.62 -7.71
C ARG A 88 2.68 -9.88 -6.85
N HIS A 89 2.30 -9.40 -5.66
CA HIS A 89 3.18 -8.61 -4.79
C HIS A 89 3.02 -9.00 -3.32
N ALA A 90 4.15 -9.08 -2.60
CA ALA A 90 4.17 -9.37 -1.16
C ALA A 90 3.33 -8.37 -0.35
N ARG A 91 3.35 -7.08 -0.70
CA ARG A 91 2.51 -6.05 -0.06
C ARG A 91 1.01 -6.35 -0.19
N ARG A 92 0.57 -6.84 -1.34
CA ARG A 92 -0.84 -7.19 -1.57
C ARG A 92 -1.22 -8.41 -0.74
N LEU A 93 -0.36 -9.42 -0.68
CA LEU A 93 -0.54 -10.56 0.23
C LEU A 93 -0.60 -10.10 1.69
N ALA A 94 0.31 -9.24 2.14
CA ALA A 94 0.33 -8.72 3.51
C ALA A 94 -0.96 -7.95 3.85
N GLN A 95 -1.44 -7.11 2.93
CA GLN A 95 -2.72 -6.40 3.10
C GLN A 95 -3.89 -7.38 3.15
N HIS A 96 -3.93 -8.37 2.26
CA HIS A 96 -4.96 -9.41 2.26
C HIS A 96 -4.97 -10.19 3.57
N ARG A 97 -3.81 -10.61 4.07
CA ARG A 97 -3.71 -11.32 5.36
C ARG A 97 -4.24 -10.46 6.49
N ARG A 98 -3.86 -9.18 6.56
CA ARG A 98 -4.37 -8.26 7.60
C ARG A 98 -5.89 -8.07 7.54
N ALA A 99 -6.47 -8.03 6.35
CA ALA A 99 -7.89 -7.75 6.16
C ALA A 99 -8.78 -9.01 6.24
N CYS A 100 -8.31 -10.16 5.76
CA CYS A 100 -9.09 -11.40 5.63
C CYS A 100 -8.67 -12.50 6.61
N HIS A 101 -7.45 -12.44 7.13
CA HIS A 101 -6.90 -13.37 8.12
C HIS A 101 -6.29 -12.59 9.30
N PRO A 102 -7.07 -11.71 9.96
CA PRO A 102 -6.57 -11.01 11.13
C PRO A 102 -6.16 -12.07 12.14
N ARG A 103 -4.86 -12.11 12.49
CA ARG A 103 -4.42 -12.92 13.63
C ARG A 103 -5.06 -12.30 14.85
N ALA A 104 -6.18 -12.88 15.31
CA ALA A 104 -6.64 -12.66 16.66
C ALA A 104 -5.49 -13.13 17.55
N LEU A 105 -4.76 -12.19 18.15
CA LEU A 105 -3.81 -12.49 19.22
C LEU A 105 -4.63 -12.88 20.45
N CYS A 106 -5.32 -14.02 20.40
CA CYS A 106 -5.68 -14.71 21.63
C CYS A 106 -4.39 -15.42 22.05
N ALA A 107 -3.52 -14.69 22.74
CA ALA A 107 -2.49 -15.33 23.53
C ALA A 107 -3.24 -16.17 24.58
N PRO A 108 -3.04 -17.49 24.67
CA PRO A 108 -3.59 -18.24 25.79
C PRO A 108 -3.04 -17.62 27.08
N PRO A 109 -3.87 -17.39 28.13
CA PRO A 109 -3.34 -16.96 29.41
C PRO A 109 -2.30 -17.99 29.88
N PRO A 110 -1.20 -17.57 30.54
CA PRO A 110 -0.30 -18.53 31.16
C PRO A 110 -1.11 -19.41 32.12
N PRO A 111 -0.82 -20.72 32.22
CA PRO A 111 -1.56 -21.59 33.13
C PRO A 111 -1.41 -21.04 34.55
N ALA A 112 -2.53 -20.65 35.16
CA ALA A 112 -2.57 -20.31 36.57
C ALA A 112 -2.20 -21.57 37.36
N SER A 113 -1.12 -21.48 38.13
CA SER A 113 -0.64 -22.52 39.04
C SER A 113 -1.77 -22.95 39.97
N MET A 114 -2.28 -24.17 39.80
CA MET A 114 -3.23 -24.79 40.74
C MET A 114 -2.52 -25.00 42.08
N GLY A 115 -2.82 -24.13 43.05
CA GLY A 115 -2.47 -24.33 44.45
C GLY A 115 -3.22 -25.54 45.01
N LEU A 116 -2.47 -26.45 45.62
CA LEU A 116 -3.00 -27.60 46.34
C LEU A 116 -3.74 -27.11 47.59
N CYS A 117 -5.06 -27.30 47.62
CA CYS A 117 -5.84 -27.19 48.86
C CYS A 117 -5.56 -28.44 49.69
N VAL A 118 -4.85 -28.29 50.81
CA VAL A 118 -4.78 -29.34 51.84
C VAL A 118 -6.11 -29.37 52.58
N ALA A 119 -6.77 -30.53 52.59
CA ALA A 119 -7.87 -30.79 53.50
C ALA A 119 -7.28 -31.26 54.83
N SER A 120 -7.45 -30.46 55.88
CA SER A 120 -7.22 -30.89 57.26
C SER A 120 -8.46 -31.59 57.79
N ASP A 121 -8.23 -32.66 58.56
CA ASP A 121 -9.20 -33.53 59.26
C ASP A 121 -10.15 -32.76 60.19
#